data_AF-R6DYB6-F1
#
_entry.id   AF-R6DYB6-F1
#
_cell.length_a   1.000
_cell.length_b   1.000
_cell.length_c   1.000
_cell.angle_alpha   90.00
_cell.angle_beta   90.00
_cell.angle_gamma   90.00
#
_symmetry.space_group_name_H-M   'P 1'
#
loop_
_entity.id
_entity.type
_entity.pdbx_description
1 polymer ?
#
loop_
_entity_poly.entity_id
_entity_poly.type
_entity_poly.pdbx_seq_one_letter_code
_entity_poly.pdbx_strand_id
1 'polypeptide(L)'
;MTDEDKEKYGDFVFDGSTTVKIETALCAADILIADYSSLIFEYSLLNNPMLFYAYDLEEYEHDRSFYFDYKSFVPGKIVINNDEIISAIQKNDFRKDRIPAFREKFMGACDGRSTARIAKYAIM
;
A
#
# COMPACT_ATOMS: atom_id res chain seq x y z
N MET A 1 -2.24 -20.70 6.94
CA MET A 1 -2.24 -21.68 5.82
C MET A 1 -2.35 -23.07 6.42
N THR A 2 -3.21 -23.90 5.84
CA THR A 2 -3.24 -25.34 6.18
C THR A 2 -1.92 -25.99 5.74
N ASP A 3 -1.60 -27.18 6.23
CA ASP A 3 -0.38 -27.88 5.79
C ASP A 3 -0.46 -28.27 4.30
N GLU A 4 -1.67 -28.54 3.81
CA GLU A 4 -1.96 -28.78 2.39
C GLU A 4 -1.71 -27.51 1.54
N ASP A 5 -2.07 -26.32 2.04
CA ASP A 5 -1.75 -25.05 1.38
C ASP A 5 -0.25 -24.77 1.34
N LYS A 6 0.49 -25.12 2.40
CA LYS A 6 1.95 -24.93 2.46
C LYS A 6 2.65 -25.83 1.46
N GLU A 7 2.22 -27.09 1.33
CA GLU A 7 2.75 -28.01 0.32
C GLU A 7 2.48 -27.49 -1.10
N LYS A 8 1.30 -26.91 -1.33
CA LYS A 8 0.88 -26.43 -2.64
C LYS A 8 1.48 -25.08 -3.05
N TYR A 9 1.65 -24.15 -2.10
CA TYR A 9 1.99 -22.75 -2.37
C TYR A 9 3.24 -22.25 -1.63
N GLY A 10 3.99 -23.12 -0.94
CA GLY A 10 5.10 -22.73 -0.06
C GLY A 10 6.23 -21.93 -0.74
N ASP A 11 6.38 -22.08 -2.06
CA ASP A 11 7.38 -21.32 -2.85
C ASP A 11 6.82 -20.04 -3.49
N PHE A 12 5.52 -19.75 -3.28
CA PHE A 12 4.82 -18.63 -3.90
C PHE A 12 4.19 -17.67 -2.88
N VAL A 13 3.57 -18.21 -1.81
CA VAL A 13 2.92 -17.42 -0.77
C VAL A 13 3.71 -17.52 0.52
N PHE A 14 4.19 -16.36 0.98
CA PHE A 14 4.99 -16.25 2.19
C PHE A 14 4.24 -15.41 3.23
N ASP A 15 4.13 -15.92 4.47
CA ASP A 15 3.64 -15.12 5.59
C ASP A 15 4.77 -14.25 6.15
N GLY A 16 4.73 -12.97 5.77
CA GLY A 16 5.69 -11.95 6.20
C GLY A 16 5.36 -11.31 7.55
N SER A 17 4.21 -11.60 8.16
CA SER A 17 3.61 -10.77 9.24
C SER A 17 4.49 -10.64 10.49
N THR A 18 5.34 -11.65 10.76
CA THR A 18 6.27 -11.66 11.90
C THR A 18 7.74 -11.80 11.50
N THR A 19 7.99 -12.14 10.23
CA THR A 19 9.31 -12.55 9.73
C THR A 19 9.98 -11.45 8.91
N VAL A 20 9.20 -10.52 8.36
CA VAL A 20 9.68 -9.44 7.50
C VAL A 20 9.32 -8.09 8.10
N LYS A 21 10.33 -7.22 8.26
CA LYS A 21 10.09 -5.83 8.65
C LYS A 21 9.36 -5.09 7.55
N ILE A 22 8.38 -4.27 7.91
CA ILE A 22 7.51 -3.60 6.94
C ILE A 22 8.31 -2.76 5.94
N GLU A 23 9.35 -2.04 6.38
CA GLU A 23 10.16 -1.20 5.51
C GLU A 23 10.91 -2.04 4.47
N THR A 24 11.34 -3.25 4.85
CA THR A 24 11.97 -4.21 3.93
C THR A 24 10.95 -4.75 2.94
N ALA A 25 9.74 -5.11 3.40
CA ALA A 25 8.67 -5.57 2.52
C ALA A 25 8.28 -4.50 1.49
N LEU A 26 8.10 -3.24 1.93
CA LEU A 26 7.76 -2.13 1.03
C LEU A 26 8.87 -1.92 -0.02
N CYS A 27 10.15 -1.92 0.37
CA CYS A 27 11.25 -1.72 -0.58
C CYS A 27 11.41 -2.88 -1.57
N ALA A 28 11.04 -4.11 -1.18
CA ALA A 28 11.15 -5.30 -2.03
C ALA A 28 9.94 -5.51 -2.95
N ALA A 29 8.78 -4.90 -2.64
CA ALA A 29 7.56 -5.12 -3.38
C ALA A 29 7.47 -4.26 -4.67
N ASP A 30 7.16 -4.91 -5.79
CA ASP A 30 6.87 -4.23 -7.07
C ASP A 30 5.44 -3.66 -7.14
N ILE A 31 4.50 -4.26 -6.41
CA ILE A 31 3.10 -3.85 -6.35
C ILE A 31 2.63 -3.96 -4.89
N LEU A 32 1.94 -2.93 -4.40
CA LEU A 32 1.20 -2.99 -3.13
C LEU A 32 -0.28 -3.22 -3.41
N ILE A 33 -0.87 -4.22 -2.76
CA ILE A 33 -2.32 -4.39 -2.66
C ILE A 33 -2.71 -4.04 -1.23
N ALA A 34 -3.56 -3.03 -1.06
CA ALA A 34 -3.99 -2.55 0.23
C ALA A 34 -5.47 -2.17 0.19
N ASP A 35 -6.10 -2.07 1.36
CA ASP A 35 -7.48 -1.64 1.55
C ASP A 35 -7.52 -0.20 2.11
N TYR A 36 -7.66 -0.04 3.43
CA TYR A 36 -7.80 1.22 4.16
C TYR A 36 -6.54 1.56 4.96
N SER A 37 -5.41 0.95 4.60
CA SER A 37 -4.12 1.10 5.30
C SER A 37 -3.43 2.43 5.01
N SER A 38 -2.79 3.00 6.02
CA SER A 38 -1.92 4.18 5.86
C SER A 38 -0.60 3.87 5.14
N LEU A 39 -0.27 2.59 4.90
CA LEU A 39 0.96 2.21 4.18
C LEU A 39 1.02 2.81 2.76
N ILE A 40 -0.12 3.20 2.20
CA ILE A 40 -0.22 3.82 0.88
C ILE A 40 0.54 5.15 0.82
N PHE A 41 0.68 5.85 1.95
CA PHE A 41 1.46 7.08 2.05
C PHE A 41 2.95 6.78 1.92
N GLU A 42 3.47 5.85 2.71
CA GLU A 42 4.89 5.47 2.70
C GLU A 42 5.29 4.81 1.37
N TYR A 43 4.46 3.91 0.86
CA TYR A 43 4.73 3.23 -0.41
C TYR A 43 4.71 4.18 -1.62
N SER A 44 3.97 5.30 -1.54
CA SER A 44 3.99 6.33 -2.59
C SER A 44 5.38 6.96 -2.80
N LEU A 45 6.27 6.90 -1.80
CA LEU A 45 7.66 7.36 -1.93
C LEU A 45 8.42 6.59 -3.01
N LEU A 46 8.10 5.30 -3.19
CA LEU A 46 8.74 4.41 -4.16
C LEU A 46 8.23 4.63 -5.58
N ASN A 47 7.09 5.32 -5.74
CA ASN A 47 6.44 5.55 -7.03
C ASN A 47 6.08 4.25 -7.79
N ASN A 48 5.86 3.16 -7.03
CA ASN A 48 5.47 1.85 -7.53
C ASN A 48 3.94 1.68 -7.58
N PRO A 49 3.41 0.84 -8.50
CA PRO A 49 1.97 0.58 -8.61
C PRO A 49 1.27 0.14 -7.32
N MET A 50 0.02 0.59 -7.16
CA MET A 50 -0.86 0.22 -6.05
C MET A 50 -2.22 -0.24 -6.57
N LEU A 51 -2.80 -1.26 -5.94
CA LEU A 51 -4.20 -1.67 -6.08
C LEU A 51 -4.92 -1.50 -4.75
N PHE A 52 -6.13 -0.97 -4.82
CA PHE A 52 -6.97 -0.67 -3.66
C PHE A 52 -8.12 -1.68 -3.59
N TYR A 53 -7.92 -2.74 -2.81
CA TYR A 53 -8.89 -3.83 -2.66
C TYR A 53 -9.96 -3.46 -1.63
N ALA A 54 -10.97 -2.72 -2.10
CA ALA A 54 -12.01 -2.12 -1.27
C ALA A 54 -13.36 -2.82 -1.50
N TYR A 55 -13.42 -4.11 -1.17
CA TYR A 55 -14.57 -4.99 -1.42
C TYR A 55 -15.80 -4.62 -0.56
N ASP A 56 -15.59 -3.98 0.59
CA ASP A 56 -16.59 -3.60 1.59
C ASP A 56 -16.67 -2.07 1.79
N LEU A 57 -16.26 -1.28 0.79
CA LEU A 57 -16.14 0.18 0.93
C LEU A 57 -17.41 0.85 1.47
N GLU A 58 -18.58 0.45 0.99
CA GLU A 58 -19.86 1.03 1.40
C GLU A 58 -20.16 0.78 2.89
N GLU A 59 -19.87 -0.43 3.38
CA GLU A 59 -20.02 -0.80 4.78
C GLU A 59 -18.97 -0.09 5.65
N TYR A 60 -17.72 -0.05 5.18
CA TYR A 60 -16.64 0.61 5.89
C TYR A 60 -16.87 2.12 6.02
N GLU A 61 -17.34 2.81 4.97
CA GLU A 61 -17.64 4.26 5.01
C GLU A 61 -18.79 4.60 5.97
N HIS A 62 -19.77 3.71 6.09
CA HIS A 62 -20.89 3.87 7.03
C HIS A 62 -20.40 3.81 8.49
N ASP A 63 -19.50 2.88 8.79
CA ASP A 63 -19.02 2.63 10.16
C ASP A 63 -17.84 3.51 10.56
N ARG A 64 -17.02 3.92 9.59
CA ARG A 64 -15.80 4.71 9.79
C ARG A 64 -15.72 5.82 8.75
N SER A 65 -15.81 7.07 9.20
CA SER A 65 -15.62 8.21 8.33
C SER A 65 -14.16 8.33 7.88
N PHE A 66 -13.94 8.61 6.59
CA PHE A 66 -12.63 9.00 6.08
C PHE A 66 -12.39 10.50 6.17
N TYR A 67 -11.12 10.91 6.26
CA TYR A 67 -10.72 12.31 6.12
C TYR A 67 -10.90 12.85 4.70
N PHE A 68 -10.89 11.97 3.70
CA PHE A 68 -11.04 12.28 2.28
C PHE A 68 -12.00 11.27 1.64
N ASP A 69 -12.70 11.69 0.58
CA ASP A 69 -13.48 10.76 -0.25
C ASP A 69 -12.54 9.66 -0.81
N TYR A 70 -12.76 8.40 -0.42
CA TYR A 70 -11.81 7.32 -0.69
C TYR A 70 -11.57 7.13 -2.19
N LYS A 71 -12.63 7.21 -3.01
CA LYS A 71 -12.60 6.98 -4.46
C LYS A 71 -11.73 8.00 -5.21
N SER A 72 -11.73 9.25 -4.76
CA SER A 72 -10.90 10.33 -5.33
C SER A 72 -9.53 10.45 -4.65
N PHE A 73 -9.41 9.97 -3.41
CA PHE A 73 -8.22 10.10 -2.60
C PHE A 73 -7.10 9.11 -2.97
N VAL A 74 -7.43 7.85 -3.25
CA VAL A 74 -6.42 6.80 -3.42
C VAL A 74 -5.67 6.92 -4.77
N PRO A 75 -4.33 6.78 -4.77
CA PRO A 75 -3.50 6.99 -5.96
C PRO A 75 -3.36 5.77 -6.88
N GLY A 76 -4.43 5.00 -7.08
CA GLY A 76 -4.39 3.83 -7.96
C GLY A 76 -5.77 3.26 -8.26
N LYS A 77 -5.79 2.09 -8.90
CA LYS A 77 -7.03 1.43 -9.30
C LYS A 77 -7.71 0.79 -8.09
N ILE A 78 -9.00 1.09 -7.92
CA ILE A 78 -9.87 0.41 -6.96
C ILE A 78 -10.39 -0.87 -7.60
N VAL A 79 -10.35 -1.95 -6.85
CA VAL A 79 -10.80 -3.29 -7.24
C VAL A 79 -11.63 -3.89 -6.10
N ILE A 80 -12.66 -4.65 -6.44
CA ILE A 80 -13.62 -5.18 -5.44
C ILE A 80 -13.64 -6.70 -5.36
N ASN A 81 -12.89 -7.40 -6.21
CA ASN A 81 -12.79 -8.86 -6.22
C ASN A 81 -11.44 -9.34 -6.81
N ASN A 82 -11.17 -10.63 -6.68
CA ASN A 82 -9.93 -11.25 -7.15
C ASN A 82 -9.77 -11.19 -8.69
N ASP A 83 -10.86 -11.30 -9.45
CA ASP A 83 -10.79 -11.24 -10.91
C ASP A 83 -10.32 -9.86 -11.40
N GLU A 84 -10.76 -8.81 -10.72
CA GLU A 84 -10.31 -7.45 -10.99
C GLU A 84 -8.84 -7.22 -10.63
N ILE A 85 -8.37 -7.80 -9.52
CA ILE A 85 -6.94 -7.79 -9.16
C ILE A 85 -6.12 -8.45 -10.27
N ILE A 86 -6.48 -9.69 -10.65
CA ILE A 86 -5.77 -10.47 -11.67
C ILE A 86 -5.77 -9.72 -13.01
N SER A 87 -6.93 -9.22 -13.44
CA SER A 87 -7.09 -8.47 -14.67
C SER A 87 -6.26 -7.18 -14.67
N ALA A 88 -6.21 -6.46 -13.55
CA ALA A 88 -5.40 -5.25 -13.42
C ALA A 88 -3.90 -5.55 -13.55
N ILE A 89 -3.41 -6.62 -12.89
CA ILE A 89 -2.01 -7.03 -12.98
C ILE A 89 -1.66 -7.47 -14.41
N GLN A 90 -2.45 -8.37 -15.01
CA GLN A 90 -2.19 -8.89 -16.35
C GLN A 90 -2.22 -7.80 -17.44
N LYS A 91 -3.07 -6.78 -17.28
CA LYS A 91 -3.21 -5.67 -18.23
C LYS A 91 -2.35 -4.45 -17.88
N ASN A 92 -1.60 -4.50 -16.78
CA ASN A 92 -0.82 -3.37 -16.26
C ASN A 92 -1.69 -2.10 -16.03
N ASP A 93 -2.93 -2.29 -15.59
CA ASP A 93 -3.91 -1.22 -15.35
C ASP A 93 -3.96 -0.84 -13.87
N PHE A 94 -3.00 -0.01 -13.45
CA PHE A 94 -2.84 0.39 -12.05
C PHE A 94 -3.26 1.84 -11.75
N ARG A 95 -3.54 2.65 -12.79
CA ARG A 95 -3.80 4.09 -12.64
C ARG A 95 -2.65 4.84 -11.92
N LYS A 96 -1.42 4.40 -12.16
CA LYS A 96 -0.19 4.91 -11.51
C LYS A 96 0.12 6.38 -11.80
N ASP A 97 -0.55 6.99 -12.78
CA ASP A 97 -0.47 8.41 -13.12
C ASP A 97 -0.83 9.34 -11.94
N ARG A 98 -1.59 8.82 -10.95
CA ARG A 98 -2.00 9.56 -9.76
C ARG A 98 -0.94 9.64 -8.67
N ILE A 99 0.03 8.72 -8.67
CA ILE A 99 1.01 8.56 -7.58
C ILE A 99 1.89 9.80 -7.38
N PRO A 100 2.45 10.44 -8.43
CA PRO A 100 3.32 11.60 -8.24
C PRO A 100 2.63 12.76 -7.52
N ALA A 101 1.37 13.07 -7.88
CA ALA A 101 0.60 14.15 -7.27
C ALA A 101 0.23 13.83 -5.82
N PHE A 102 -0.12 12.57 -5.54
CA PHE A 102 -0.39 12.10 -4.18
C PHE A 102 0.87 12.17 -3.30
N ARG A 103 2.02 11.67 -3.80
CA ARG A 103 3.30 11.71 -3.12
C ARG A 103 3.70 13.15 -2.79
N GLU A 104 3.59 14.06 -3.77
CA GLU A 104 3.92 15.47 -3.54
C GLU A 104 3.05 16.08 -2.43
N LYS A 105 1.73 15.84 -2.50
CA LYS A 105 0.77 16.39 -1.53
C LYS A 105 1.01 15.89 -0.10
N PHE A 106 1.26 14.60 0.09
CA PHE A 106 1.27 13.98 1.42
C PHE A 106 2.68 13.69 1.96
N MET A 107 3.64 13.47 1.07
CA MET A 107 4.99 13.03 1.42
C MET A 107 6.08 13.98 0.90
N GLY A 108 5.73 15.14 0.30
CA GLY A 108 6.70 16.10 -0.24
C GLY A 108 7.70 16.65 0.78
N ALA A 109 7.37 16.59 2.07
CA ALA A 109 8.27 16.99 3.17
C ALA A 109 9.27 15.89 3.59
N CYS A 110 9.15 14.67 3.06
CA CYS A 110 10.00 13.53 3.42
C CYS A 110 11.35 13.60 2.68
N ASP A 111 12.36 14.15 3.35
CA ASP A 111 13.71 14.32 2.82
C ASP A 111 14.71 13.24 3.26
N GLY A 112 14.24 12.22 3.97
CA GLY A 112 15.08 11.15 4.55
C GLY A 112 15.92 11.58 5.76
N ARG A 113 15.70 12.77 6.34
CA ARG A 113 16.51 13.30 7.45
C ARG A 113 15.76 13.49 8.76
N SER A 114 14.54 12.96 8.90
CA SER A 114 13.73 13.11 10.12
C SER A 114 14.47 12.63 11.38
N THR A 115 15.05 11.43 11.36
CA THR A 115 15.81 10.88 12.50
C THR A 115 17.02 11.74 12.86
N ALA A 116 17.78 12.22 11.88
CA ALA A 116 18.93 13.09 12.12
C ALA A 116 18.51 14.43 12.77
N ARG A 117 17.38 15.01 12.34
CA ARG A 117 16.83 16.24 12.95
C ARG A 117 16.42 16.04 14.40
N ILE A 118 15.73 14.93 14.71
CA ILE A 118 15.31 14.63 16.09
C ILE A 118 16.51 14.30 16.99
N ALA A 119 17.45 13.49 16.51
CA ALA A 119 18.66 13.16 17.27
C ALA A 119 19.47 14.43 17.60
N LYS A 120 19.62 15.34 16.64
CA LYS A 120 20.26 16.63 16.87
C LYS A 120 19.53 17.46 17.94
N TYR A 121 18.20 17.51 17.88
CA TYR A 121 17.39 18.24 18.86
C TYR A 121 17.49 17.65 20.27
N ALA A 122 17.53 16.32 20.40
CA ALA A 122 17.56 15.65 21.70
C ALA A 122 18.92 15.71 22.43
N ILE A 123 20.00 16.03 21.70
CA ILE A 123 21.38 16.12 22.25
C ILE A 123 21.78 17.58 22.52
N MET A 124 20.97 18.55 22.08
CA MET A 124 21.13 19.98 22.38
C MET A 124 20.39 20.35 23.66
#